data_AF-A0A1K1SQI9-F1
#
_entry.id   AF-A0A1K1SQI9-F1
#
_cell.length_a   1.000
_cell.length_b   1.000
_cell.length_c   1.000
_cell.angle_alpha   90.00
_cell.angle_beta   90.00
_cell.angle_gamma   90.00
#
_symmetry.space_group_name_H-M   'P 1'
#
loop_
_entity.id
_entity.type
_entity.pdbx_description
1 polymer ?
#
loop_
_entity_poly.entity_id
_entity_poly.type
_entity_poly.pdbx_seq_one_letter_code
_entity_poly.pdbx_strand_id
1 'polypeptide(L)' 'MQHDSLAVLSYQQQIGVFKREKQTDDLQSIKIDSPLIKKAIATYQTTYYLYKTGAMKE' A
#
# COMPACT_ATOMS: atom_id res chain seq x y z
N MET A 1 3.93 12.87 12.82
CA MET A 1 3.94 12.54 11.37
C MET A 1 4.85 11.34 11.13
N GLN A 2 4.39 10.12 11.41
CA GLN A 2 5.27 8.94 11.58
C GLN A 2 5.22 7.91 10.43
N HIS A 3 4.56 8.21 9.31
CA HIS A 3 4.38 7.25 8.21
C HIS A 3 4.59 7.93 6.84
N ASP A 4 5.84 8.00 6.37
CA ASP A 4 6.21 8.59 5.08
C ASP A 4 6.40 7.53 3.97
N SER A 5 5.90 6.30 4.16
CA SER A 5 6.10 5.17 3.24
C SER A 5 4.80 4.78 2.53
N LEU A 6 4.88 4.66 1.20
CA LEU A 6 3.81 4.26 0.29
C LEU A 6 4.11 2.88 -0.30
N ALA A 7 3.15 1.96 -0.25
CA ALA A 7 3.23 0.68 -0.94
C ALA A 7 2.20 0.64 -2.09
N VAL A 8 2.66 0.36 -3.30
CA VAL A 8 1.80 0.23 -4.50
C VAL A 8 1.71 -1.24 -4.87
N LEU A 9 0.47 -1.76 -4.92
CA LEU A 9 0.16 -3.11 -5.36
C LEU A 9 -0.39 -3.06 -6.79
N SER A 10 0.22 -3.79 -7.71
CA SER A 10 -0.26 -3.89 -9.10
C SER A 10 -0.87 -5.26 -9.39
N TYR A 11 -1.72 -5.33 -10.43
CA TYR A 11 -2.33 -6.57 -10.91
C TYR A 11 -1.32 -7.66 -11.28
N GLN A 12 -0.09 -7.27 -11.65
CA GLN A 12 1.00 -8.20 -11.97
C GLN A 12 1.79 -8.66 -10.74
N GLN A 13 1.30 -8.41 -9.52
CA GLN A 13 2.00 -8.65 -8.25
C GLN A 13 3.35 -7.93 -8.13
N GLN A 14 3.61 -6.92 -8.96
CA GLN A 14 4.77 -6.06 -8.77
C GLN A 14 4.47 -5.12 -7.60
N ILE A 15 5.29 -5.21 -6.56
CA ILE A 15 5.15 -4.41 -5.34
C ILE A 15 6.27 -3.38 -5.32
N GLY A 16 5.90 -2.10 -5.42
CA GLY A 16 6.81 -0.98 -5.23
C GLY A 16 6.62 -0.39 -3.84
N VAL A 17 7.72 -0.16 -3.12
CA VAL A 17 7.69 0.59 -1.86
C VAL A 17 8.47 1.87 -2.05
N PHE A 18 7.84 2.99 -1.72
CA PHE A 18 8.37 4.33 -1.90
C PHE A 18 8.37 5.08 -0.59
N LYS A 19 9.37 5.92 -0.38
CA LYS A 19 9.36 6.93 0.67
C LYS A 19 9.17 8.30 0.03
N ARG A 20 8.28 9.10 0.61
CA ARG A 20 8.11 10.50 0.18
C ARG A 20 9.22 11.34 0.79
N GLU A 21 9.97 12.03 -0.06
CA GLU A 21 10.93 13.04 0.35
C GLU A 21 10.17 14.35 0.60
N LYS A 22 10.42 15.00 1.75
CA LYS A 22 9.57 16.11 2.23
C LYS A 22 9.92 17.46 1.60
N GLN A 23 11.14 17.62 1.08
CA GLN A 23 11.62 18.89 0.54
C GLN A 23 11.26 19.06 -0.94
N THR A 24 11.21 17.96 -1.68
CA THR A 24 11.02 17.88 -3.14
C THR A 24 9.68 17.28 -3.52
N ASP A 25 8.98 16.66 -2.56
CA ASP A 25 7.76 15.87 -2.77
C ASP A 25 7.94 14.61 -3.62
N ASP A 26 9.17 14.28 -3.98
CA ASP A 26 9.49 13.13 -4.83
C ASP A 26 9.30 11.80 -4.10
N LEU A 27 8.93 10.78 -4.86
CA LEU A 27 8.84 9.39 -4.40
C LEU A 27 10.15 8.66 -4.69
N GLN A 28 10.87 8.28 -3.65
CA GLN A 28 12.09 7.49 -3.77
C GLN A 28 11.80 6.01 -3.53
N SER A 29 12.20 5.15 -4.46
CA SER A 29 12.09 3.70 -4.26
C SER A 29 12.98 3.27 -3.10
N ILE A 30 12.41 2.52 -2.16
CA ILE A 30 13.13 1.96 -1.03
C ILE A 30 13.06 0.44 -1.04
N LYS A 31 13.96 -0.19 -0.28
CA LYS A 31 13.94 -1.65 -0.13
C LYS A 31 12.58 -2.06 0.44
N ILE A 32 12.01 -3.07 -0.19
CA ILE A 32 10.77 -3.73 0.20
C ILE A 32 10.87 -4.14 1.68
N ASP A 33 10.01 -3.55 2.50
CA ASP A 33 9.83 -3.94 3.89
C ASP A 33 8.62 -4.89 4.01
N SER A 34 8.89 -6.11 4.48
CA SER A 34 7.92 -7.21 4.52
C SER A 34 6.63 -6.90 5.32
N PRO A 35 6.69 -6.24 6.50
CA PRO A 35 5.50 -5.92 7.28
C PRO A 35 4.57 -4.91 6.60
N LEU A 36 5.12 -3.87 5.96
CA LEU A 36 4.33 -2.84 5.26
C LEU A 36 3.54 -3.46 4.11
N ILE A 37 4.19 -4.32 3.34
CA ILE A 37 3.58 -5.04 2.23
C ILE A 37 2.49 -5.99 2.72
N LYS A 38 2.76 -6.78 3.75
CA LYS A 38 1.76 -7.69 4.34
C LYS A 38 0.51 -6.92 4.78
N LYS A 39 0.70 -5.75 5.40
CA LYS A 39 -0.41 -4.88 5.81
C LYS A 39 -1.18 -4.37 4.59
N ALA A 40 -0.49 -3.87 3.56
CA ALA A 40 -1.13 -3.38 2.33
C ALA A 40 -1.95 -4.48 1.64
N ILE A 41 -1.40 -5.69 1.50
CA ILE A 41 -2.09 -6.84 0.89
C ILE A 41 -3.32 -7.23 1.72
N ALA A 42 -3.16 -7.35 3.04
CA ALA A 42 -4.27 -7.72 3.92
C ALA A 42 -5.39 -6.68 3.88
N THR A 43 -5.06 -5.39 3.86
CA THR A 43 -6.05 -4.30 3.73
C THR A 43 -6.78 -4.41 2.40
N TYR A 44 -6.07 -4.53 1.28
CA TYR A 44 -6.70 -4.67 -0.04
C TYR A 44 -7.65 -5.87 -0.12
N GLN A 45 -7.18 -7.04 0.33
CA GLN A 45 -8.00 -8.27 0.33
C GLN A 45 -9.24 -8.13 1.22
N THR A 46 -9.10 -7.51 2.39
CA THR A 46 -10.21 -7.28 3.31
C THR A 46 -11.24 -6.33 2.70
N THR A 47 -10.81 -5.20 2.15
CA THR A 47 -11.70 -4.24 1.47
C THR A 47 -12.45 -4.90 0.32
N TYR A 48 -11.74 -5.66 -0.53
CA TYR A 48 -12.37 -6.40 -1.63
C TYR A 48 -13.40 -7.43 -1.14
N TYR A 49 -13.07 -8.18 -0.08
CA TYR A 49 -13.99 -9.14 0.52
C TYR A 49 -15.24 -8.46 1.09
N LEU A 50 -15.08 -7.36 1.82
CA LEU A 50 -16.20 -6.63 2.44
C LEU A 50 -17.11 -6.01 1.38
N TYR A 51 -16.54 -5.45 0.31
CA TYR A 51 -17.29 -4.96 -0.84
C TYR A 51 -18.10 -6.10 -1.48
N LYS A 52 -17.44 -7.22 -1.78
CA LYS A 52 -18.09 -8.38 -2.41
C LYS A 52 -19.20 -9.01 -1.55
N THR A 53 -19.06 -8.96 -0.24
CA THR A 53 -20.05 -9.49 0.71
C THR A 53 -21.13 -8.48 1.10
N GLY A 54 -21.09 -7.26 0.55
CA GLY A 54 -22.05 -6.19 0.84
C GLY A 54 -21.90 -5.57 2.23
N ALA A 55 -20.83 -5.94 2.96
CA ALA A 55 -20.50 -5.42 4.28
C ALA A 55 -19.83 -4.03 4.22
N MET A 56 -19.38 -3.61 3.03
CA MET A 56 -18.88 -2.27 2.75
C MET A 56 -19.60 -1.71 1.53
N LYS A 57 -20.14 -0.50 1.66
CA LYS A 57 -20.74 0.28 0.56
C LYS A 57 -19.70 1.26 0.02
N GLU A 58 -19.85 1.61 -1.26
CA GLU A 58 -19.02 2.60 -1.97
C GLU A 58 -19.06 3.98 -1.33
#